data_AF-A0A0D2MVZ1-F1
#
_entry.id   AF-A0A0D2MVZ1-F1
#
_cell.length_a   1.000
_cell.length_b   1.000
_cell.length_c   1.000
_cell.angle_alpha   90.00
_cell.angle_beta   90.00
_cell.angle_gamma   90.00
#
_symmetry.space_group_name_H-M   'P 1'
#
loop_
_entity.id
_entity.type
_entity.pdbx_description
1 polymer ?
#
loop_
_entity_poly.entity_id
_entity_poly.type
_entity_poly.pdbx_seq_one_letter_code
_entity_poly.pdbx_strand_id
1 'polypeptide(L)'
;MTRLRFQGLCPYPPEDKVDDWGLTLEQQESHVEQFRQLLEQRGCWRKDDHDYYTLLRFVRARNYELDKAFKMWSDSLAWRKEFDVDAILDNFVFHEREQFLMAYPQGYHKTDKLGRPIYIQLLGKIDITTLKKITTEERMVKFHIQEYERCGQFIFPVCSRIAGRQIDQTFGIMDVKGRCPCML
;
A
#
# COMPACT_ATOMS: atom_id res chain seq x y z
N MET A 1 -15.30 -17.98 -17.39
CA MET A 1 -14.60 -16.91 -16.65
C MET A 1 -13.13 -17.28 -16.52
N THR A 2 -12.21 -16.36 -16.81
CA THR A 2 -10.77 -16.62 -16.75
C THR A 2 -10.31 -16.65 -15.29
N ARG A 3 -9.75 -17.77 -14.84
CA ARG A 3 -9.15 -17.94 -13.49
C ARG A 3 -8.09 -16.85 -13.24
N LEU A 4 -8.07 -16.24 -12.06
CA LEU A 4 -6.97 -15.34 -11.69
C LEU A 4 -5.71 -16.18 -11.48
N ARG A 5 -4.67 -15.89 -12.25
CA ARG A 5 -3.39 -16.59 -12.16
C ARG A 5 -2.26 -15.63 -11.87
N PHE A 6 -1.21 -16.18 -11.30
CA PHE A 6 0.06 -15.50 -11.15
C PHE A 6 0.60 -15.07 -12.52
N GLN A 7 0.92 -13.78 -12.66
CA GLN A 7 1.34 -13.19 -13.95
C GLN A 7 2.86 -13.24 -14.17
N GLY A 8 3.57 -14.14 -13.47
CA GLY A 8 5.01 -14.34 -13.65
C GLY A 8 5.91 -13.42 -12.82
N LEU A 9 5.34 -12.42 -12.13
CA LEU A 9 6.10 -11.48 -11.30
C LEU A 9 6.01 -11.91 -9.82
N CYS A 10 7.04 -12.60 -9.31
CA CYS A 10 7.00 -13.12 -7.94
C CYS A 10 7.16 -11.97 -6.93
N PRO A 11 6.28 -11.81 -5.93
CA PRO A 11 6.38 -10.71 -4.98
C PRO A 11 7.60 -10.85 -4.05
N TYR A 12 8.16 -12.06 -3.93
CA TYR A 12 9.39 -12.35 -3.20
C TYR A 12 10.22 -13.35 -4.01
N PRO A 13 11.57 -13.35 -3.95
CA PRO A 13 12.34 -14.52 -4.34
C PRO A 13 12.10 -15.57 -3.23
N PRO A 14 11.28 -16.60 -3.45
CA PRO A 14 11.06 -17.58 -2.40
C PRO A 14 12.31 -18.45 -2.30
N GLU A 15 12.98 -18.40 -1.16
CA GLU A 15 13.80 -19.53 -0.74
C GLU A 15 12.83 -20.74 -0.68
N ASP A 16 13.18 -21.83 -1.36
CA ASP A 16 12.39 -23.08 -1.40
C ASP A 16 11.01 -23.06 -2.08
N LYS A 17 10.68 -22.05 -2.90
CA LYS A 17 9.43 -21.97 -3.71
C LYS A 17 8.12 -21.92 -2.90
N VAL A 18 8.18 -21.57 -1.62
CA VAL A 18 7.03 -21.32 -0.75
C VAL A 18 7.02 -19.86 -0.27
N ASP A 19 5.87 -19.35 0.16
CA ASP A 19 5.80 -18.04 0.82
C ASP A 19 6.07 -18.12 2.34
N ASP A 20 5.98 -16.99 3.04
CA ASP A 20 6.20 -16.88 4.48
C ASP A 20 5.24 -17.76 5.34
N TRP A 21 4.18 -18.29 4.73
CA TRP A 21 3.22 -19.20 5.37
C TRP A 21 3.42 -20.66 4.98
N GLY A 22 4.46 -20.97 4.20
CA GLY A 22 4.77 -22.32 3.74
C GLY A 22 3.89 -22.79 2.57
N LEU A 23 3.19 -21.88 1.87
CA LEU A 23 2.32 -22.25 0.77
C LEU A 23 3.06 -22.18 -0.57
N THR A 24 2.88 -23.22 -1.39
CA THR A 24 3.34 -23.24 -2.78
C THR A 24 2.54 -22.25 -3.63
N LEU A 25 3.06 -21.90 -4.81
CA LEU A 25 2.37 -21.05 -5.76
C LEU A 25 0.96 -21.58 -6.11
N GLU A 26 0.83 -22.89 -6.31
CA GLU A 26 -0.44 -23.53 -6.65
C GLU A 26 -1.47 -23.40 -5.50
N GLN A 27 -1.02 -23.56 -4.26
CA GLN A 27 -1.86 -23.35 -3.07
C GLN A 27 -2.30 -21.89 -2.96
N GLN A 28 -1.40 -20.94 -3.19
CA GLN A 28 -1.72 -19.51 -3.20
C GLN A 28 -2.74 -19.18 -4.29
N GLU A 29 -2.57 -19.69 -5.51
CA GLU A 29 -3.56 -19.53 -6.60
C GLU A 29 -4.92 -20.14 -6.27
N SER A 30 -4.94 -21.28 -5.56
CA SER A 30 -6.17 -21.89 -5.08
C SER A 30 -6.91 -20.97 -4.09
N HIS A 31 -6.21 -20.45 -3.08
CA HIS A 31 -6.80 -19.55 -2.10
C HIS A 31 -7.27 -18.23 -2.71
N VAL A 32 -6.50 -17.64 -3.63
CA VAL A 32 -6.91 -16.40 -4.32
C VAL A 32 -8.15 -16.63 -5.18
N GLU A 33 -8.26 -17.77 -5.86
CA GLU A 33 -9.44 -18.10 -6.65
C GLU A 33 -10.67 -18.36 -5.75
N GLN A 34 -10.51 -19.06 -4.62
CA GLN A 34 -11.58 -19.21 -3.63
C GLN A 34 -12.04 -17.86 -3.07
N PHE A 35 -11.09 -16.97 -2.78
CA PHE A 35 -11.40 -15.63 -2.30
C PHE A 35 -12.12 -14.80 -3.37
N ARG A 36 -11.68 -14.86 -4.63
CA ARG A 36 -12.36 -14.23 -5.78
C ARG A 36 -13.80 -14.70 -5.91
N GLN A 37 -14.04 -16.00 -5.81
CA GLN A 37 -15.39 -16.58 -5.87
C GLN A 37 -16.27 -16.10 -4.71
N LEU A 38 -15.71 -16.00 -3.50
CA LEU A 38 -16.40 -15.43 -2.34
C LEU A 38 -16.78 -13.96 -2.60
N LEU A 39 -15.86 -13.15 -3.14
CA LEU A 39 -16.14 -11.76 -3.50
C LEU A 39 -17.24 -11.65 -4.58
N GLU A 40 -17.22 -12.53 -5.57
CA GLU A 40 -18.22 -12.57 -6.65
C GLU A 40 -19.61 -12.93 -6.11
N GLN A 41 -19.72 -13.96 -5.27
CA GLN A 41 -20.97 -14.34 -4.61
C GLN A 41 -21.56 -13.22 -3.75
N ARG A 42 -20.70 -12.38 -3.17
CA ARG A 42 -21.09 -11.24 -2.32
C ARG A 42 -21.27 -9.93 -3.10
N GLY A 43 -21.09 -9.94 -4.42
CA GLY A 43 -21.23 -8.74 -5.26
C GLY A 43 -20.11 -7.71 -5.08
N CYS A 44 -18.98 -8.10 -4.52
CA CYS A 44 -17.83 -7.23 -4.24
C CYS A 44 -16.64 -7.43 -5.21
N TRP A 45 -16.83 -8.20 -6.28
CA TRP A 45 -15.81 -8.46 -7.30
C TRP A 45 -15.95 -7.50 -8.49
N ARG A 46 -14.85 -6.85 -8.88
CA ARG A 46 -14.74 -6.00 -10.07
C ARG A 46 -13.47 -6.37 -10.82
N LYS A 47 -13.63 -6.91 -12.03
CA LYS A 47 -12.53 -7.49 -12.80
C LYS A 47 -11.47 -6.45 -13.20
N ASP A 48 -11.88 -5.23 -13.46
CA ASP A 48 -10.99 -4.17 -13.96
C ASP A 48 -10.18 -3.52 -12.83
N ASP A 49 -10.65 -3.62 -11.59
CA ASP A 49 -10.02 -2.98 -10.42
C ASP A 49 -9.25 -3.97 -9.54
N HIS A 50 -9.62 -5.26 -9.58
CA HIS A 50 -9.10 -6.25 -8.64
C HIS A 50 -8.25 -7.28 -9.39
N ASP A 51 -6.95 -7.27 -9.12
CA ASP A 51 -6.01 -8.24 -9.69
C ASP A 51 -5.62 -9.35 -8.69
N TYR A 52 -4.87 -10.33 -9.19
CA TYR A 52 -4.38 -11.45 -8.39
C TYR A 52 -3.57 -10.99 -7.17
N TYR A 53 -2.66 -10.02 -7.37
CA TYR A 53 -1.76 -9.55 -6.31
C TYR A 53 -2.49 -8.79 -5.21
N THR A 54 -3.50 -8.01 -5.58
CA THR A 54 -4.37 -7.30 -4.64
C THR A 54 -5.13 -8.29 -3.77
N LEU A 55 -5.77 -9.30 -4.35
CA LEU A 55 -6.46 -10.34 -3.58
C LEU A 55 -5.48 -11.11 -2.68
N LEU A 56 -4.29 -11.46 -3.21
CA LEU A 56 -3.26 -12.16 -2.47
C LEU A 56 -2.83 -11.41 -1.20
N ARG A 57 -2.73 -10.07 -1.26
CA ARG A 57 -2.41 -9.24 -0.08
C ARG A 57 -3.44 -9.38 1.04
N PHE A 58 -4.73 -9.42 0.71
CA PHE A 58 -5.79 -9.55 1.72
C PHE A 58 -5.82 -10.94 2.36
N VAL A 59 -5.66 -12.01 1.56
CA VAL A 59 -5.61 -13.36 2.13
C VAL A 59 -4.36 -13.57 2.98
N ARG A 60 -3.19 -13.08 2.54
CA ARG A 60 -1.95 -13.12 3.34
C ARG A 60 -2.08 -12.36 4.66
N ALA A 61 -2.64 -11.15 4.63
CA ALA A 61 -2.85 -10.33 5.82
C ALA A 61 -3.77 -10.98 6.87
N ARG A 62 -4.48 -12.06 6.51
CA ARG A 62 -5.35 -12.83 7.39
C ARG A 62 -5.01 -14.32 7.41
N ASN A 63 -3.74 -14.68 7.16
CA ASN A 63 -3.25 -16.06 7.22
C ASN A 63 -4.09 -17.04 6.39
N TYR A 64 -4.56 -16.60 5.24
CA TYR A 64 -5.45 -17.34 4.32
C TYR A 64 -6.82 -17.72 4.92
N GLU A 65 -7.24 -17.11 6.04
CA GLU A 65 -8.59 -17.23 6.59
C GLU A 65 -9.58 -16.36 5.79
N LEU A 66 -10.30 -16.98 4.85
CA LEU A 66 -11.11 -16.28 3.83
C LEU A 66 -12.21 -15.37 4.41
N ASP A 67 -12.89 -15.78 5.48
CA ASP A 67 -13.93 -14.94 6.11
C ASP A 67 -13.34 -13.68 6.74
N LYS A 68 -12.17 -13.79 7.38
CA LYS A 68 -11.45 -12.65 7.94
C LYS A 68 -10.90 -11.74 6.84
N ALA A 69 -10.39 -12.32 5.75
CA ALA A 69 -9.96 -11.58 4.58
C ALA A 69 -11.13 -10.83 3.93
N PHE A 70 -12.31 -11.46 3.85
CA PHE A 70 -13.53 -10.85 3.31
C PHE A 70 -14.00 -9.67 4.18
N LYS A 71 -13.96 -9.82 5.50
CA LYS A 71 -14.25 -8.71 6.41
C LYS A 71 -13.30 -7.53 6.17
N MET A 72 -11.99 -7.78 6.13
CA MET A 72 -11.00 -6.74 5.87
C MET A 72 -11.19 -6.07 4.51
N TRP A 73 -11.56 -6.85 3.48
CA TRP A 73 -11.89 -6.34 2.15
C TRP A 73 -13.13 -5.45 2.15
N SER A 74 -14.20 -5.89 2.79
CA SER A 74 -15.45 -5.12 2.86
C SER A 74 -15.25 -3.80 3.62
N ASP A 75 -14.52 -3.86 4.73
CA ASP A 75 -14.17 -2.67 5.52
C ASP A 75 -13.31 -1.70 4.68
N SER A 76 -12.38 -2.21 3.86
CA SER A 76 -11.54 -1.37 3.01
C SER A 76 -12.34 -0.69 1.88
N LEU A 77 -13.28 -1.39 1.25
CA LEU A 77 -14.17 -0.80 0.24
C LEU A 77 -15.05 0.30 0.84
N ALA A 78 -15.58 0.08 2.05
CA ALA A 78 -16.36 1.10 2.76
C ALA A 78 -15.51 2.34 3.07
N TRP A 79 -14.30 2.14 3.58
CA TRP A 79 -13.36 3.23 3.86
C TRP A 79 -12.96 3.99 2.59
N ARG A 80 -12.68 3.29 1.47
CA ARG A 80 -12.35 3.94 0.19
C ARG A 80 -13.47 4.85 -0.29
N LYS A 81 -14.73 4.42 -0.12
CA LYS A 81 -15.90 5.23 -0.46
C LYS A 81 -16.07 6.43 0.47
N GLU A 82 -15.86 6.24 1.78
CA GLU A 82 -15.99 7.30 2.78
C GLU A 82 -14.96 8.42 2.57
N PHE A 83 -13.72 8.07 2.22
CA PHE A 83 -12.62 9.02 2.05
C PHE A 83 -12.42 9.49 0.59
N ASP A 84 -13.31 9.12 -0.32
CA ASP A 84 -13.24 9.40 -1.77
C ASP A 84 -11.86 9.05 -2.37
N VAL A 85 -11.34 7.89 -1.97
CA VAL A 85 -9.96 7.48 -2.28
C VAL A 85 -9.75 7.27 -3.77
N ASP A 86 -10.74 6.70 -4.45
CA ASP A 86 -10.65 6.39 -5.89
C ASP A 86 -10.50 7.65 -6.75
N ALA A 87 -10.98 8.81 -6.29
CA ALA A 87 -10.87 10.09 -7.01
C ALA A 87 -9.83 11.05 -6.40
N ILE A 88 -9.06 10.63 -5.38
CA ILE A 88 -8.20 11.53 -4.61
C ILE A 88 -7.03 12.11 -5.43
N LEU A 89 -6.58 11.40 -6.48
CA LEU A 89 -5.54 11.90 -7.36
C LEU A 89 -6.01 13.05 -8.24
N ASP A 90 -7.31 13.10 -8.55
CA ASP A 90 -7.93 14.11 -9.41
C ASP A 90 -8.53 15.27 -8.59
N ASN A 91 -9.17 14.97 -7.47
CA ASN A 91 -10.04 15.92 -6.75
C ASN A 91 -9.35 16.61 -5.56
N PHE A 92 -8.21 16.13 -5.08
CA PHE A 92 -7.54 16.69 -3.91
C PHE A 92 -6.24 17.42 -4.27
N VAL A 93 -6.16 18.70 -3.94
CA VAL A 93 -4.92 19.50 -4.07
C VAL A 93 -4.41 19.91 -2.69
N PHE A 94 -3.20 19.49 -2.39
CA PHE A 94 -2.49 19.86 -1.16
C PHE A 94 -1.62 21.08 -1.39
N HIS A 95 -2.23 22.27 -1.43
CA HIS A 95 -1.58 23.54 -1.78
C HIS A 95 -0.39 23.89 -0.87
N GLU A 96 -0.46 23.50 0.40
CA GLU A 96 0.57 23.73 1.40
C GLU A 96 1.71 22.69 1.37
N ARG A 97 1.77 21.82 0.35
CA ARG A 97 2.74 20.70 0.26
C ARG A 97 4.17 21.13 0.54
N GLU A 98 4.64 22.22 -0.08
CA GLU A 98 6.03 22.67 0.09
C GLU A 98 6.33 23.05 1.54
N GLN A 99 5.46 23.84 2.17
CA GLN A 99 5.58 24.24 3.57
C GLN A 99 5.48 23.03 4.50
N PHE A 100 4.57 22.11 4.19
CA PHE A 100 4.42 20.85 4.91
C PHE A 100 5.70 20.01 4.84
N LEU A 101 6.33 19.88 3.68
CA LEU A 101 7.58 19.12 3.52
C LEU A 101 8.79 19.81 4.16
N MET A 102 8.78 21.14 4.32
CA MET A 102 9.78 21.85 5.11
C MET A 102 9.63 21.55 6.61
N ALA A 103 8.39 21.55 7.12
CA ALA A 103 8.08 21.28 8.53
C ALA A 103 8.12 19.79 8.90
N TYR A 104 7.84 18.89 7.94
CA TYR A 104 7.93 17.44 8.08
C TYR A 104 8.59 16.85 6.83
N PRO A 105 9.93 16.82 6.79
CA PRO A 105 10.66 16.29 5.64
C PRO A 105 10.42 14.79 5.46
N GLN A 106 9.77 14.45 4.35
CA GLN A 106 9.52 13.06 3.95
C GLN A 106 9.42 12.91 2.43
N GLY A 107 9.66 11.71 1.92
CA GLY A 107 9.46 11.40 0.51
C GLY A 107 10.16 10.14 0.03
N TYR A 108 9.90 9.81 -1.24
CA TYR A 108 10.52 8.67 -1.92
C TYR A 108 11.90 9.03 -2.48
N HIS A 109 12.86 8.11 -2.39
CA HIS A 109 14.19 8.27 -2.96
C HIS A 109 14.79 6.95 -3.46
N LYS A 110 14.80 6.74 -4.78
CA LYS A 110 15.38 5.53 -5.43
C LYS A 110 14.73 4.23 -4.91
N THR A 111 15.44 3.12 -5.08
CA THR A 111 15.03 1.77 -4.68
C THR A 111 16.11 1.09 -3.85
N ASP A 112 15.71 0.13 -3.02
CA ASP A 112 16.64 -0.73 -2.30
C ASP A 112 17.22 -1.85 -3.20
N LYS A 113 18.02 -2.74 -2.61
CA LYS A 113 18.64 -3.88 -3.32
C LYS A 113 17.62 -4.87 -3.88
N LEU A 114 16.39 -4.87 -3.38
CA LEU A 114 15.31 -5.74 -3.82
C LEU A 114 14.39 -5.02 -4.82
N GLY A 115 14.66 -3.77 -5.18
CA GLY A 115 13.85 -2.97 -6.10
C GLY A 115 12.64 -2.28 -5.46
N ARG A 116 12.49 -2.34 -4.12
CA ARG A 116 11.40 -1.65 -3.41
C ARG A 116 11.69 -0.14 -3.36
N PRO A 117 10.71 0.73 -3.62
CA PRO A 117 10.90 2.17 -3.46
C PRO A 117 11.22 2.52 -2.01
N ILE A 118 12.28 3.31 -1.79
CA ILE A 118 12.68 3.72 -0.45
C ILE A 118 11.88 4.96 -0.06
N TYR A 119 11.22 4.92 1.09
CA TYR A 119 10.50 6.06 1.66
C TYR A 119 11.21 6.54 2.92
N ILE A 120 11.61 7.81 2.95
CA ILE A 120 12.41 8.38 4.04
C ILE A 120 11.55 9.39 4.80
N GLN A 121 11.54 9.30 6.13
CA GLN A 121 10.88 10.25 7.04
C GLN A 121 11.88 10.76 8.09
N LEU A 122 12.05 12.08 8.19
CA LEU A 122 12.91 12.71 9.20
C LEU A 122 12.09 13.11 10.42
N LEU A 123 11.72 12.11 11.21
CA LEU A 123 10.85 12.23 12.37
C LEU A 123 11.39 13.12 13.50
N GLY A 124 12.72 13.27 13.60
CA GLY A 124 13.34 14.18 14.57
C GLY A 124 13.42 15.65 14.12
N LYS A 125 13.01 15.95 12.89
CA LYS A 125 12.95 17.31 12.34
C LYS A 125 11.52 17.85 12.21
N ILE A 126 10.54 17.15 12.78
CA ILE A 126 9.13 17.57 12.70
C ILE A 126 8.92 18.85 13.52
N ASP A 127 8.44 19.90 12.87
CA ASP A 127 7.95 21.11 13.51
C ASP A 127 6.42 21.07 13.63
N ILE A 128 5.94 20.51 14.75
CA ILE A 128 4.51 20.37 15.04
C ILE A 128 3.83 21.73 15.15
N THR A 129 4.52 22.75 15.67
CA THR A 129 3.96 24.09 15.84
C THR A 129 3.68 24.74 14.49
N THR A 130 4.57 24.57 13.52
CA THR A 130 4.34 25.05 12.15
C THR A 130 3.26 24.21 11.45
N LEU A 131 3.28 22.88 11.57
CA LEU A 131 2.27 22.00 10.97
C LEU A 131 0.84 22.40 11.37
N LYS A 132 0.60 22.64 12.67
CA LYS A 132 -0.71 23.06 13.19
C LYS A 132 -1.18 24.43 12.68
N LYS A 133 -0.27 25.27 12.17
CA LYS A 133 -0.61 26.59 11.62
C LYS A 133 -0.91 26.54 10.13
N ILE A 134 -0.26 25.64 9.38
CA ILE A 134 -0.33 25.61 7.91
C ILE A 134 -1.36 24.61 7.37
N THR A 135 -1.74 23.60 8.16
CA THR A 135 -2.65 22.55 7.70
C THR A 135 -3.46 21.94 8.84
N THR A 136 -4.38 21.02 8.50
CA THR A 136 -5.19 20.28 9.47
C THR A 136 -4.86 18.79 9.42
N GLU A 137 -5.17 18.06 10.49
CA GLU A 137 -4.99 16.60 10.51
C GLU A 137 -5.75 15.90 9.39
N GLU A 138 -6.98 16.33 9.10
CA GLU A 138 -7.79 15.79 8.00
C GLU A 138 -7.08 15.97 6.64
N ARG A 139 -6.52 17.15 6.38
CA ARG A 139 -5.79 17.42 5.13
C ARG A 139 -4.48 16.63 5.07
N MET A 140 -3.77 16.49 6.19
CA MET A 140 -2.59 15.62 6.27
C MET A 140 -2.95 14.18 5.96
N VAL A 141 -4.05 13.65 6.51
CA VAL A 141 -4.53 12.28 6.21
C VAL A 141 -4.83 12.13 4.72
N LYS A 142 -5.58 13.06 4.11
CA LYS A 142 -5.86 13.05 2.66
C LYS A 142 -4.57 13.11 1.83
N PHE A 143 -3.59 13.91 2.23
CA PHE A 143 -2.27 13.95 1.59
C PHE A 143 -1.56 12.60 1.65
N HIS A 144 -1.58 11.90 2.79
CA HIS A 144 -0.93 10.59 2.90
C HIS A 144 -1.68 9.53 2.07
N ILE A 145 -3.01 9.56 2.06
CA ILE A 145 -3.82 8.70 1.17
C ILE A 145 -3.43 8.94 -0.29
N GLN A 146 -3.34 10.21 -0.71
CA GLN A 146 -2.93 10.58 -2.06
C GLN A 146 -1.53 10.07 -2.41
N GLU A 147 -0.55 10.19 -1.50
CA GLU A 147 0.79 9.63 -1.72
C GLU A 147 0.80 8.10 -1.80
N TYR A 148 -0.07 7.40 -1.05
CA TYR A 148 -0.23 5.95 -1.16
C TYR A 148 -0.86 5.53 -2.49
N GLU A 149 -1.91 6.21 -2.96
CA GLU A 149 -2.50 5.95 -4.28
C GLU A 149 -1.49 6.26 -5.39
N ARG A 150 -0.71 7.35 -5.27
CA ARG A 150 0.37 7.67 -6.21
C ARG A 150 1.45 6.59 -6.24
N CYS A 151 1.81 6.06 -5.07
CA CYS A 151 2.76 4.96 -4.97
C CYS A 151 2.25 3.70 -5.66
N GLY A 152 0.99 3.33 -5.37
CA GLY A 152 0.32 2.18 -5.97
C GLY A 152 0.19 2.25 -7.49
N GLN A 153 -0.28 3.39 -8.01
CA GLN A 153 -0.57 3.54 -9.45
C GLN A 153 0.65 3.83 -10.31
N PHE A 154 1.67 4.52 -9.78
CA PHE A 154 2.81 4.99 -10.59
C PHE A 154 4.16 4.41 -10.16
N ILE A 155 4.46 4.39 -8.86
CA ILE A 155 5.78 4.00 -8.37
C ILE A 155 5.96 2.48 -8.44
N PHE A 156 5.02 1.72 -7.89
CA PHE A 156 5.08 0.26 -7.87
C PHE A 156 5.16 -0.38 -9.27
N PRO A 157 4.39 0.06 -10.29
CA PRO A 157 4.55 -0.48 -11.64
C PRO A 157 5.91 -0.19 -12.26
N VAL A 158 6.47 1.00 -12.02
CA VAL A 158 7.83 1.35 -12.49
C VAL A 158 8.88 0.49 -11.81
N CYS A 159 8.82 0.38 -10.47
CA CYS A 159 9.72 -0.47 -9.70
C CYS A 159 9.62 -1.94 -10.12
N SER A 160 8.41 -2.44 -10.35
CA SER A 160 8.18 -3.83 -10.79
C SER A 160 8.82 -4.11 -12.16
N ARG A 161 8.67 -3.17 -13.12
CA ARG A 161 9.32 -3.28 -14.43
C ARG A 161 10.85 -3.30 -14.35
N ILE A 162 11.43 -2.41 -13.53
CA ILE A 162 12.89 -2.32 -13.36
C ILE A 162 13.44 -3.57 -12.66
N ALA A 163 12.73 -4.07 -11.64
CA ALA A 163 13.16 -5.21 -10.85
C ALA A 163 12.88 -6.57 -11.52
N GLY A 164 12.05 -6.61 -12.57
CA GLY A 164 11.63 -7.86 -13.22
C GLY A 164 10.76 -8.77 -12.33
N ARG A 165 10.13 -8.23 -11.30
CA ARG A 165 9.32 -8.95 -10.31
C ARG A 165 8.23 -8.05 -9.74
N GLN A 166 7.27 -8.60 -9.01
CA GLN A 166 6.16 -7.80 -8.46
C GLN A 166 6.68 -7.02 -7.27
N ILE A 167 6.51 -5.70 -7.28
CA ILE A 167 6.80 -4.80 -6.16
C ILE A 167 5.48 -4.22 -5.69
N ASP A 168 5.09 -4.58 -4.46
CA ASP A 168 3.88 -4.10 -3.77
C ASP A 168 4.18 -3.61 -2.34
N GLN A 169 5.46 -3.45 -2.02
CA GLN A 169 5.98 -3.02 -0.73
C GLN A 169 6.99 -1.87 -0.89
N THR A 170 7.02 -0.99 0.10
CA THR A 170 8.03 0.07 0.24
C THR A 170 9.10 -0.34 1.25
N PHE A 171 10.28 0.28 1.19
CA PHE A 171 11.30 0.18 2.22
C PHE A 171 11.38 1.50 3.01
N GLY A 172 10.90 1.49 4.25
CA GLY A 172 10.83 2.69 5.10
C GLY A 172 12.12 2.94 5.87
N ILE A 173 12.63 4.18 5.83
CA ILE A 173 13.70 4.69 6.70
C ILE A 173 13.10 5.81 7.56
N MET A 174 13.07 5.60 8.87
CA MET A 174 12.59 6.58 9.84
C MET A 174 13.77 7.10 10.67
N ASP A 175 14.18 8.34 10.44
CA ASP A 175 15.24 9.00 11.20
C ASP A 175 14.64 9.71 12.42
N VAL A 176 14.90 9.15 13.61
CA VAL A 176 14.40 9.66 14.90
C VAL A 176 15.41 10.58 15.60
N LYS A 177 16.57 10.85 15.00
CA LYS A 177 17.61 11.71 15.60
C LYS A 177 17.09 13.14 15.76
N GLY A 178 17.20 13.69 16.98
CA GLY A 178 16.75 15.05 17.30
C GLY A 178 15.40 15.11 18.02
N ARG A 179 14.71 13.98 18.22
CA ARG A 179 13.54 13.95 19.12
C ARG A 179 13.97 14.14 20.58
N CYS A 180 13.52 15.21 21.24
CA CYS A 180 13.56 15.34 22.70
C CYS A 180 12.46 14.43 23.28
N PRO A 181 12.74 13.58 24.27
CA PRO A 181 11.72 12.82 25.02
C PRO A 181 10.67 13.68 25.76
N CYS A 182 10.79 15.00 25.67
CA CYS A 182 10.31 16.01 26.60
C CYS A 182 9.03 16.73 26.12
N MET A 183 8.51 16.38 24.94
CA MET A 183 7.37 17.05 24.28
C MET A 183 6.22 16.08 23.95
N LEU A 184 6.00 15.05 24.79
CA LEU A 184 4.78 14.24 24.79
C LEU A 184 3.84 14.71 25.90
#